data_AF-A0AAU6D6E5-F1
#
_entry.id   AF-A0AAU6D6E5-F1
#
_cell.length_a   1.000
_cell.length_b   1.000
_cell.length_c   1.000
_cell.angle_alpha   90.00
_cell.angle_beta   90.00
_cell.angle_gamma   90.00
#
_symmetry.space_group_name_H-M   'P 1'
#
loop_
_entity.id
_entity.type
_entity.pdbx_description
1 polymer ?
#
loop_
_entity_poly.entity_id
_entity_poly.type
_entity_poly.pdbx_seq_one_letter_code
_entity_poly.pdbx_strand_id
1 'polypeptide(L)'
;MTDAGAEAVFRETTAEPRTQSVPLAQISLELGHLYMEDFEAGPDRLRKHFAQVRPWADAVHALAAADGRRPRVSTCFLVDDYFTRFSSPAELVPMLLAEAERAGLVIDYLARESGCAVADGVAVAEAVEARLVESPPPGSDGSRPPVSQTGWLANGERSPGSQALEAMAGAPAWRPPAETAARRHSVFLDVQLWDDTGGHRTWSCPFLAAVWQLARLGLLRNLGEPLLQPQPWPDTPFPQEWDELPPLVRLNATAAPFSAYRTYSVLPSRFLSIEHAVRSILDQTDADPEALTQVAKRSLGEGLAVPDEIPDRVSYVFYAGI
;
A
#
# COMPACT_ATOMS: atom_id res chain seq x y z
N MET A 1 -31.10 40.96 -35.91
CA MET A 1 -29.67 40.64 -35.84
C MET A 1 -29.30 40.71 -34.37
N THR A 2 -29.40 39.58 -33.69
CA THR A 2 -29.25 39.44 -32.24
C THR A 2 -27.78 39.22 -31.90
N ASP A 3 -27.22 40.13 -31.11
CA ASP A 3 -25.88 40.08 -30.57
C ASP A 3 -25.84 39.06 -29.43
N ALA A 4 -25.04 38.00 -29.59
CA ALA A 4 -24.88 36.95 -28.60
C ALA A 4 -23.80 37.38 -27.61
N GLY A 5 -24.24 37.85 -26.44
CA GLY A 5 -23.36 38.13 -25.31
C GLY A 5 -22.59 36.86 -24.92
N ALA A 6 -21.26 36.92 -25.04
CA ALA A 6 -20.38 35.90 -24.49
C ALA A 6 -20.55 35.89 -22.97
N GLU A 7 -21.09 34.79 -22.45
CA GLU A 7 -21.25 34.54 -21.02
C GLU A 7 -19.84 34.33 -20.42
N ALA A 8 -19.29 35.39 -19.84
CA ALA A 8 -18.02 35.34 -19.16
C ALA A 8 -18.17 34.54 -17.86
N VAL A 9 -17.79 33.27 -17.89
CA VAL A 9 -17.72 32.42 -16.69
C VAL A 9 -16.59 32.94 -15.82
N PHE A 10 -16.94 33.60 -14.72
CA PHE A 10 -16.01 33.95 -13.65
C PHE A 10 -15.46 32.66 -13.01
N ARG A 11 -14.16 32.39 -13.18
CA ARG A 11 -13.43 31.35 -12.44
C ARG A 11 -12.49 32.04 -11.45
N GLU A 12 -12.76 31.86 -10.17
CA GLU A 12 -11.89 32.32 -9.08
C GLU A 12 -10.63 31.44 -9.05
N THR A 13 -9.46 32.01 -9.35
CA THR A 13 -8.16 31.30 -9.45
C THR A 13 -7.71 30.67 -8.11
N THR A 14 -8.36 31.03 -7.00
CA THR A 14 -8.17 30.49 -5.65
C THR A 14 -8.89 29.16 -5.40
N ALA A 15 -9.78 28.73 -6.30
CA ALA A 15 -10.61 27.53 -6.16
C ALA A 15 -10.10 26.31 -6.95
N GLU A 16 -8.88 26.33 -7.48
CA GLU A 16 -8.24 25.11 -8.00
C GLU A 16 -7.66 24.32 -6.82
N PRO A 17 -8.15 23.08 -6.55
CA PRO A 17 -7.57 22.23 -5.52
C PRO A 17 -6.10 21.98 -5.88
N ARG A 18 -5.17 22.44 -5.04
CA ARG A 18 -3.73 22.23 -5.24
C ARG A 18 -3.32 20.97 -4.51
N THR A 19 -2.57 20.09 -5.16
CA THR A 19 -2.05 18.90 -4.51
C THR A 19 -1.00 19.30 -3.48
N GLN A 20 -1.27 19.00 -2.21
CA GLN A 20 -0.35 19.34 -1.14
C GLN A 20 0.88 18.41 -1.17
N SER A 21 2.04 19.00 -0.94
CA SER A 21 3.29 18.27 -0.84
C SER A 21 3.47 17.62 0.53
N VAL A 22 4.09 16.44 0.56
CA VAL A 22 4.44 15.74 1.81
C VAL A 22 5.95 15.73 2.03
N PRO A 23 6.43 15.69 3.29
CA PRO A 23 7.84 15.50 3.57
C PRO A 23 8.27 14.07 3.18
N LEU A 24 9.45 13.92 2.55
CA LEU A 24 9.96 12.63 2.07
C LEU A 24 11.29 12.26 2.71
N ALA A 25 11.36 11.03 3.21
CA ALA A 25 12.58 10.31 3.53
C ALA A 25 13.19 9.66 2.27
N GLN A 26 14.40 9.12 2.39
CA GLN A 26 14.98 8.30 1.32
C GLN A 26 14.26 6.95 1.24
N ILE A 27 14.09 6.31 2.40
CA ILE A 27 13.48 5.00 2.53
C ILE A 27 12.49 5.01 3.69
N SER A 28 11.30 4.46 3.46
CA SER A 28 10.40 4.00 4.51
C SER A 28 10.63 2.50 4.66
N LEU A 29 11.02 2.02 5.84
CA LEU A 29 11.35 0.63 6.13
C LEU A 29 10.29 0.02 7.06
N GLU A 30 9.57 -0.99 6.56
CA GLU A 30 8.63 -1.77 7.35
C GLU A 30 9.36 -2.94 8.01
N LEU A 31 9.32 -2.95 9.34
CA LEU A 31 9.97 -3.94 10.20
C LEU A 31 9.07 -5.16 10.46
N GLY A 32 7.86 -5.15 9.94
CA GLY A 32 6.93 -6.27 10.05
C GLY A 32 5.52 -5.85 9.69
N HIS A 33 4.84 -6.82 9.09
CA HIS A 33 3.40 -6.93 8.99
C HIS A 33 3.11 -8.32 9.57
N LEU A 34 2.57 -8.35 10.78
CA LEU A 34 2.27 -9.60 11.47
C LEU A 34 0.76 -9.80 11.49
N TYR A 35 0.35 -11.04 11.22
CA TYR A 35 -1.03 -11.42 11.43
C TYR A 35 -1.27 -11.71 12.90
N MET A 36 -2.54 -11.75 13.27
CA MET A 36 -2.96 -11.99 14.64
C MET A 36 -2.37 -13.28 15.22
N GLU A 37 -2.21 -14.34 14.43
CA GLU A 37 -1.67 -15.62 14.91
C GLU A 37 -0.21 -15.49 15.39
N ASP A 38 0.53 -14.48 14.92
CA ASP A 38 1.88 -14.20 15.42
C ASP A 38 1.86 -13.49 16.78
N PHE A 39 0.80 -12.77 17.11
CA PHE A 39 0.63 -12.11 18.42
C PHE A 39 0.10 -13.07 19.49
N GLU A 40 -0.79 -14.01 19.13
CA GLU A 40 -1.29 -15.05 20.03
C GLU A 40 -0.18 -15.95 20.60
N ALA A 41 0.90 -16.15 19.83
CA ALA A 41 2.08 -16.88 20.27
C ALA A 41 2.93 -16.13 21.32
N GLY A 42 2.58 -14.88 21.65
CA GLY A 42 3.17 -14.09 22.73
C GLY A 42 4.52 -13.45 22.40
N PRO A 43 5.17 -12.81 23.41
CA PRO A 43 6.35 -11.97 23.21
C PRO A 43 7.57 -12.73 22.64
N ASP A 44 7.67 -14.04 22.86
CA ASP A 44 8.77 -14.85 22.31
C ASP A 44 8.70 -14.96 20.78
N ARG A 45 7.50 -14.91 20.20
CA ARG A 45 7.31 -14.88 18.74
C ARG A 45 7.80 -13.56 18.16
N LEU A 46 7.40 -12.44 18.76
CA LEU A 46 7.87 -11.09 18.39
C LEU A 46 9.39 -10.97 18.50
N ARG A 47 9.98 -11.51 19.57
CA ARG A 47 11.44 -11.52 19.75
C ARG A 47 12.16 -12.24 18.62
N LYS A 48 11.67 -13.42 18.22
CA LYS A 48 12.26 -14.19 17.12
C LYS A 48 12.10 -13.47 15.78
N HIS A 49 10.92 -12.89 15.52
CA HIS A 49 10.66 -12.05 14.35
C HIS A 49 11.67 -10.91 14.25
N PHE A 50 11.81 -10.10 15.31
CA PHE A 50 12.72 -8.96 15.29
C PHE A 50 14.20 -9.36 15.19
N ALA A 51 14.59 -10.49 15.77
CA ALA A 51 15.93 -11.05 15.57
C ALA A 51 16.22 -11.42 14.10
N GLN A 52 15.21 -11.90 13.37
CA GLN A 52 15.33 -12.20 11.94
C GLN A 52 15.29 -10.94 11.06
N VAL A 53 14.51 -9.94 11.46
CA VAL A 53 14.40 -8.65 10.74
C VAL A 53 15.67 -7.80 10.89
N ARG A 54 16.31 -7.85 12.06
CA ARG A 54 17.42 -6.95 12.42
C ARG A 54 18.54 -6.87 11.37
N PRO A 55 19.12 -7.99 10.88
CA PRO A 55 20.19 -7.93 9.88
C PRO A 55 19.77 -7.22 8.58
N TRP A 56 18.50 -7.35 8.20
CA TRP A 56 17.96 -6.72 6.99
C TRP A 56 17.70 -5.23 7.19
N ALA A 57 17.24 -4.83 8.37
CA ALA A 57 17.13 -3.42 8.73
C ALA A 57 18.49 -2.73 8.67
N ASP A 58 19.54 -3.36 9.23
CA ASP A 58 20.91 -2.84 9.16
C ASP A 58 21.40 -2.71 7.70
N ALA A 59 21.08 -3.70 6.84
CA ALA A 59 21.44 -3.66 5.42
C ALA A 59 20.75 -2.50 4.67
N VAL A 60 19.47 -2.22 4.96
CA VAL A 60 18.73 -1.09 4.37
C VAL A 60 19.31 0.24 4.85
N HIS A 61 19.68 0.37 6.12
CA HIS A 61 20.37 1.56 6.63
C HIS A 61 21.74 1.76 5.96
N ALA A 62 22.50 0.69 5.77
CA ALA A 62 23.78 0.75 5.05
C ALA A 62 23.60 1.18 3.58
N LEU A 63 22.56 0.69 2.91
CA LEU A 63 22.21 1.10 1.55
C LEU A 63 21.88 2.60 1.48
N ALA A 64 21.08 3.12 2.42
CA ALA A 64 20.74 4.54 2.46
C ALA A 64 21.95 5.45 2.75
N ALA A 65 22.95 4.93 3.47
CA ALA A 65 24.17 5.66 3.81
C ALA A 65 25.26 5.62 2.72
N ALA A 66 25.12 4.74 1.71
CA ALA A 66 26.16 4.48 0.71
C ALA A 66 26.59 5.73 -0.08
N ASP A 67 25.67 6.70 -0.26
CA ASP A 67 25.93 7.95 -0.99
C ASP A 67 26.67 9.01 -0.15
N GLY A 68 27.16 8.68 1.05
CA GLY A 68 27.94 9.56 1.92
C GLY A 68 27.14 10.69 2.59
N ARG A 69 25.82 10.74 2.37
CA ARG A 69 24.89 11.68 3.00
C ARG A 69 24.31 11.07 4.27
N ARG A 70 23.85 11.91 5.20
CA ARG A 70 23.12 11.42 6.39
C ARG A 70 21.86 10.68 5.92
N PRO A 71 21.73 9.37 6.20
CA PRO A 71 20.59 8.58 5.75
C PRO A 71 19.31 9.10 6.39
N ARG A 72 18.25 9.26 5.59
CA ARG A 72 16.89 9.55 6.06
C ARG A 72 16.06 8.31 5.87
N VAL A 73 16.09 7.42 6.85
CA VAL A 73 15.29 6.20 6.88
C VAL A 73 14.29 6.34 8.02
N SER A 74 13.01 6.16 7.72
CA SER A 74 11.96 6.01 8.74
C SER A 74 11.63 4.53 8.89
N THR A 75 11.32 4.07 10.10
CA THR A 75 10.85 2.71 10.34
C THR A 75 9.36 2.69 10.67
N CYS A 76 8.64 1.69 10.17
CA CYS A 76 7.23 1.51 10.47
C CYS A 76 6.89 0.07 10.80
N PHE A 77 5.76 -0.10 11.47
CA PHE A 77 5.15 -1.39 11.75
C PHE A 77 3.63 -1.26 11.50
N LEU A 78 3.06 -2.17 10.72
CA LEU A 78 1.63 -2.24 10.46
C LEU A 78 1.01 -3.33 11.33
N VAL A 79 -0.02 -2.97 12.08
CA VAL A 79 -0.83 -3.92 12.86
C VAL A 79 -2.14 -4.17 12.14
N ASP A 80 -2.45 -5.45 11.92
CA ASP A 80 -3.76 -5.88 11.45
C ASP A 80 -4.79 -5.77 12.60
N ASP A 81 -5.54 -4.67 12.60
CA ASP A 81 -6.73 -4.47 13.42
C ASP A 81 -8.03 -4.47 12.58
N TYR A 82 -7.91 -4.83 11.30
CA TYR A 82 -9.00 -4.83 10.33
C TYR A 82 -9.71 -6.18 10.31
N PHE A 83 -8.96 -7.28 10.26
CA PHE A 83 -9.54 -8.62 10.23
C PHE A 83 -9.81 -9.17 11.63
N THR A 84 -8.99 -8.81 12.63
CA THR A 84 -9.15 -9.30 14.02
C THR A 84 -8.74 -8.25 15.06
N ARG A 85 -9.46 -8.17 16.20
CA ARG A 85 -9.14 -7.30 17.35
C ARG A 85 -9.12 -8.10 18.66
N PHE A 86 -8.08 -8.91 18.88
CA PHE A 86 -8.00 -9.84 20.02
C PHE A 86 -7.48 -9.19 21.33
N SER A 87 -6.68 -8.13 21.23
CA SER A 87 -6.10 -7.40 22.37
C SER A 87 -6.21 -5.89 22.12
N SER A 88 -6.01 -5.09 23.16
CA SER A 88 -6.05 -3.63 23.08
C SER A 88 -4.70 -3.04 22.66
N PRO A 89 -4.67 -1.83 22.08
CA PRO A 89 -3.43 -1.07 21.89
C PRO A 89 -2.62 -0.92 23.18
N ALA A 90 -3.31 -0.75 24.33
CA ALA A 90 -2.72 -0.65 25.66
C ALA A 90 -1.86 -1.86 26.06
N GLU A 91 -2.19 -3.05 25.58
CA GLU A 91 -1.46 -4.29 25.87
C GLU A 91 -0.44 -4.60 24.76
N LEU A 92 -0.88 -4.54 23.51
CA LEU A 92 -0.11 -5.00 22.35
C LEU A 92 1.06 -4.05 22.01
N VAL A 93 0.81 -2.75 21.97
CA VAL A 93 1.80 -1.77 21.49
C VAL A 93 3.01 -1.70 22.42
N PRO A 94 2.87 -1.61 23.77
CA PRO A 94 4.02 -1.63 24.66
C PRO A 94 4.86 -2.91 24.53
N MET A 95 4.21 -4.08 24.36
CA MET A 95 4.91 -5.35 24.16
C MET A 95 5.71 -5.35 22.86
N LEU A 96 5.09 -4.90 21.76
CA LEU A 96 5.72 -4.77 20.46
C LEU A 96 6.96 -3.87 20.51
N LEU A 97 6.83 -2.69 21.10
CA LEU A 97 7.92 -1.72 21.21
C LEU A 97 9.07 -2.26 22.08
N ALA A 98 8.75 -2.91 23.19
CA ALA A 98 9.76 -3.50 24.07
C ALA A 98 10.54 -4.63 23.39
N GLU A 99 9.89 -5.50 22.61
CA GLU A 99 10.59 -6.58 21.89
C GLU A 99 11.40 -6.05 20.69
N ALA A 100 10.92 -5.00 20.01
CA ALA A 100 11.69 -4.31 18.97
C ALA A 100 12.96 -3.69 19.57
N GLU A 101 12.84 -2.96 20.69
CA GLU A 101 13.97 -2.35 21.40
C GLU A 101 14.99 -3.40 21.85
N ARG A 102 14.53 -4.55 22.35
CA ARG A 102 15.41 -5.67 22.73
C ARG A 102 16.24 -6.23 21.56
N ALA A 103 15.72 -6.16 20.34
CA ALA A 103 16.46 -6.49 19.12
C ALA A 103 17.31 -5.32 18.58
N GLY A 104 17.29 -4.18 19.28
CA GLY A 104 17.95 -2.93 18.90
C GLY A 104 17.30 -2.26 17.68
N LEU A 105 16.02 -2.54 17.43
CA LEU A 105 15.21 -1.89 16.41
C LEU A 105 14.40 -0.75 17.04
N VAL A 106 14.21 0.32 16.27
CA VAL A 106 13.31 1.42 16.62
C VAL A 106 12.12 1.36 15.68
N ILE A 107 10.91 1.53 16.20
CA ILE A 107 9.70 1.72 15.39
C ILE A 107 9.32 3.19 15.48
N ASP A 108 9.55 3.94 14.41
CA ASP A 108 9.24 5.37 14.36
C ASP A 108 7.74 5.64 14.20
N TYR A 109 7.07 4.76 13.45
CA TYR A 109 5.66 4.88 13.08
C TYR A 109 4.90 3.57 13.30
N LEU A 110 3.71 3.66 13.89
CA LEU A 110 2.77 2.55 14.03
C LEU A 110 1.54 2.85 13.17
N ALA A 111 1.17 1.91 12.31
CA ALA A 111 -0.01 2.02 11.46
C ALA A 111 -1.05 0.95 11.81
N ARG A 112 -2.32 1.31 11.64
CA ARG A 112 -3.47 0.41 11.71
C ARG A 112 -3.88 0.00 10.30
N GLU A 113 -4.05 -1.29 10.04
CA GLU A 113 -4.53 -1.78 8.74
C GLU A 113 -5.93 -1.23 8.42
N SER A 114 -6.81 -1.09 9.43
CA SER A 114 -8.13 -0.47 9.25
C SER A 114 -8.05 0.97 8.75
N GLY A 115 -6.94 1.67 9.03
CA GLY A 115 -6.64 3.00 8.48
C GLY A 115 -6.51 3.02 6.96
N CYS A 116 -6.10 1.90 6.36
CA CYS A 116 -6.03 1.75 4.90
C CYS A 116 -7.43 1.57 4.28
N ALA A 117 -8.40 1.13 5.07
CA ALA A 117 -9.81 1.06 4.65
C ALA A 117 -10.49 2.43 4.81
N VAL A 118 -10.39 3.02 6.02
CA VAL A 118 -11.01 4.30 6.37
C VAL A 118 -10.08 5.09 7.29
N ALA A 119 -9.84 6.36 6.97
CA ALA A 119 -9.07 7.28 7.82
C ALA A 119 -9.71 8.66 7.83
N ASP A 120 -9.86 9.25 9.02
CA ASP A 120 -10.38 10.61 9.21
C ASP A 120 -11.72 10.87 8.48
N GLY A 121 -12.59 9.85 8.44
CA GLY A 121 -13.90 9.91 7.76
C GLY A 121 -13.85 9.71 6.25
N VAL A 122 -12.68 9.49 5.66
CA VAL A 122 -12.49 9.21 4.23
C VAL A 122 -12.45 7.70 4.00
N ALA A 123 -13.25 7.19 3.07
CA ALA A 123 -13.17 5.81 2.58
C ALA A 123 -11.93 5.63 1.68
N VAL A 124 -10.77 5.47 2.32
CA VAL A 124 -9.45 5.45 1.66
C VAL A 124 -9.36 4.35 0.60
N ALA A 125 -9.76 3.12 0.96
CA ALA A 125 -9.70 1.99 0.06
C ALA A 125 -10.61 2.19 -1.17
N GLU A 126 -11.81 2.74 -0.99
CA GLU A 126 -12.72 3.05 -2.10
C GLU A 126 -12.15 4.15 -3.02
N ALA A 127 -11.52 5.17 -2.44
CA ALA A 127 -10.86 6.22 -3.21
C ALA A 127 -9.68 5.70 -4.05
N VAL A 128 -8.99 4.65 -3.57
CA VAL A 128 -7.94 3.96 -4.34
C VAL A 128 -8.55 3.02 -5.38
N GLU A 129 -9.62 2.30 -5.06
CA GLU A 129 -10.33 1.44 -6.01
C GLU A 129 -10.81 2.25 -7.23
N ALA A 130 -11.36 3.44 -6.99
CA ALA A 130 -11.82 4.35 -8.04
C ALA A 130 -10.71 4.84 -9.00
N ARG A 131 -9.44 4.61 -8.64
CA ARG A 131 -8.26 4.96 -9.45
C ARG A 131 -7.62 3.75 -10.13
N LEU A 132 -8.20 2.56 -9.98
CA LEU A 132 -7.71 1.39 -10.69
C LEU A 132 -7.98 1.53 -12.18
N VAL A 133 -6.91 1.40 -12.95
CA VAL A 133 -6.95 1.37 -14.41
C VAL A 133 -6.78 -0.08 -14.85
N GLU A 134 -7.87 -0.66 -15.32
CA GLU A 134 -7.83 -1.99 -15.89
C GLU A 134 -6.84 -2.02 -17.06
N SER A 135 -6.03 -3.08 -17.13
CA SER A 135 -5.11 -3.34 -18.24
C SER A 135 -5.69 -4.39 -19.21
N PRO A 136 -6.72 -4.05 -20.02
CA PRO A 136 -7.35 -5.01 -20.91
C PRO A 136 -6.35 -5.51 -21.97
N PRO A 137 -6.28 -6.82 -22.22
CA PRO A 137 -5.51 -7.36 -23.33
C PRO A 137 -5.90 -6.72 -24.67
N PRO A 138 -4.98 -6.54 -25.63
CA PRO A 138 -5.29 -6.04 -26.96
C PRO A 138 -6.42 -6.85 -27.63
N GLY A 139 -7.45 -6.16 -28.12
CA GLY A 139 -8.62 -6.79 -28.74
C GLY A 139 -9.71 -7.25 -27.76
N SER A 140 -9.60 -6.91 -26.47
CA SER A 140 -10.70 -7.10 -25.51
C SER A 140 -11.96 -6.35 -25.95
N ASP A 141 -13.10 -7.01 -25.81
CA ASP A 141 -14.43 -6.54 -26.20
C ASP A 141 -15.24 -5.99 -25.02
N GLY A 142 -14.64 -5.92 -23.82
CA GLY A 142 -15.31 -5.51 -22.59
C GLY A 142 -16.23 -6.59 -21.99
N SER A 143 -16.07 -7.87 -22.39
CA SER A 143 -16.85 -8.98 -21.84
C SER A 143 -16.63 -9.26 -20.34
N ARG A 144 -15.49 -8.82 -19.78
CA ARG A 144 -15.25 -8.84 -18.33
C ARG A 144 -15.94 -7.65 -17.68
N PRO A 145 -16.80 -7.84 -16.67
CA PRO A 145 -17.37 -6.71 -15.95
C PRO A 145 -16.26 -5.93 -15.21
N PRO A 146 -16.41 -4.61 -15.05
CA PRO A 146 -15.40 -3.78 -14.40
C PRO A 146 -15.02 -4.25 -12.99
N VAL A 147 -13.80 -3.96 -12.55
CA VAL A 147 -13.28 -4.21 -11.20
C VAL A 147 -14.25 -3.68 -10.13
N SER A 148 -14.82 -2.48 -10.32
CA SER A 148 -15.76 -1.87 -9.37
C SER A 148 -17.06 -2.65 -9.18
N GLN A 149 -17.40 -3.56 -10.10
CA GLN A 149 -18.56 -4.43 -9.99
C GLN A 149 -18.20 -5.82 -9.44
N THR A 150 -17.02 -6.33 -9.77
CA THR A 150 -16.64 -7.71 -9.45
C THR A 150 -15.81 -7.82 -8.18
N GLY A 151 -15.01 -6.81 -7.86
CA GLY A 151 -13.97 -6.87 -6.86
C GLY A 151 -12.77 -7.72 -7.28
N TRP A 152 -12.57 -7.98 -8.58
CA TRP A 152 -11.46 -8.80 -9.08
C TRP A 152 -10.59 -8.07 -10.11
N LEU A 153 -9.30 -7.94 -9.83
CA LEU A 153 -8.30 -7.32 -10.70
C LEU A 153 -7.42 -8.37 -11.36
N ALA A 154 -7.41 -8.41 -12.69
CA ALA A 154 -6.55 -9.33 -13.45
C ALA A 154 -5.39 -8.57 -14.10
N ASN A 155 -4.24 -9.23 -14.25
CA ASN A 155 -3.09 -8.69 -14.99
C ASN A 155 -3.04 -9.16 -16.47
N GLY A 156 -4.14 -9.70 -16.99
CA GLY A 156 -4.24 -10.15 -18.37
C GLY A 156 -5.47 -11.00 -18.69
N GLU A 157 -5.28 -11.98 -19.56
CA GLU A 157 -6.34 -12.85 -20.07
C GLU A 157 -6.30 -14.24 -19.40
N ARG A 158 -7.42 -14.63 -18.80
CA ARG A 158 -7.59 -15.99 -18.26
C ARG A 158 -7.69 -17.00 -19.41
N SER A 159 -7.25 -18.24 -19.18
CA SER A 159 -7.59 -19.35 -20.07
C SER A 159 -9.11 -19.41 -20.30
N PRO A 160 -9.57 -19.68 -21.54
CA PRO A 160 -10.98 -19.89 -21.81
C PRO A 160 -11.55 -20.95 -20.87
N GLY A 161 -12.59 -20.58 -20.14
CA GLY A 161 -13.38 -21.56 -19.40
C GLY A 161 -14.11 -22.49 -20.36
N SER A 162 -14.53 -23.66 -19.87
CA SER A 162 -15.52 -24.49 -20.56
C SER A 162 -16.88 -23.80 -20.49
N GLN A 163 -17.06 -22.69 -21.22
CA GLN A 163 -18.41 -22.15 -21.41
C GLN A 163 -19.24 -23.23 -22.12
N ALA A 164 -20.46 -23.43 -21.64
CA ALA A 164 -21.47 -24.20 -22.35
C ALA A 164 -21.80 -23.45 -23.64
N LEU A 165 -21.00 -23.71 -24.67
CA LEU A 165 -21.33 -23.35 -26.04
C LEU A 165 -22.64 -24.06 -26.40
N GLU A 166 -23.41 -23.48 -27.33
CA GLU A 166 -24.54 -24.17 -27.95
C GLU A 166 -24.12 -25.61 -28.27
N ALA A 167 -25.00 -26.60 -28.08
CA ALA A 167 -24.64 -28.02 -28.17
C ALA A 167 -23.97 -28.45 -29.51
N MET A 168 -23.99 -27.57 -30.52
CA MET A 168 -23.39 -27.73 -31.85
C MET A 168 -22.08 -26.95 -32.07
N ALA A 169 -21.70 -26.04 -31.18
CA ALA A 169 -20.45 -25.31 -31.25
C ALA A 169 -19.35 -26.09 -30.50
N GLY A 170 -18.31 -26.48 -31.24
CA GLY A 170 -17.19 -27.24 -30.69
C GLY A 170 -16.55 -26.51 -29.51
N ALA A 171 -16.21 -27.24 -28.46
CA ALA A 171 -15.54 -26.69 -27.28
C ALA A 171 -14.31 -25.85 -27.71
N PRO A 172 -14.09 -24.66 -27.11
CA PRO A 172 -12.92 -23.87 -27.45
C PRO A 172 -11.67 -24.69 -27.13
N ALA A 173 -10.68 -24.66 -28.03
CA ALA A 173 -9.40 -25.27 -27.73
C ALA A 173 -8.79 -24.60 -26.49
N TRP A 174 -8.32 -25.40 -25.54
CA TRP A 174 -7.63 -24.88 -24.37
C TRP A 174 -6.41 -24.06 -24.81
N ARG A 175 -6.25 -22.86 -24.24
CA ARG A 175 -5.05 -22.02 -24.37
C ARG A 175 -4.57 -21.59 -22.99
N PRO A 176 -3.26 -21.47 -22.77
CA PRO A 176 -2.73 -20.99 -21.49
C PRO A 176 -3.21 -19.55 -21.23
N PRO A 177 -3.26 -19.12 -19.95
CA PRO A 177 -3.54 -17.74 -19.65
C PRO A 177 -2.37 -16.85 -20.11
N ALA A 178 -2.64 -15.57 -20.34
CA ALA A 178 -1.67 -14.61 -20.83
C ALA A 178 -1.67 -13.37 -19.95
N GLU A 179 -0.49 -12.79 -19.73
CA GLU A 179 -0.28 -11.55 -18.98
C GLU A 179 -0.05 -10.43 -19.99
N THR A 180 -0.70 -9.28 -19.79
CA THR A 180 -0.71 -8.18 -20.78
C THR A 180 0.69 -7.66 -21.08
N ALA A 181 1.57 -7.58 -20.08
CA ALA A 181 2.94 -7.07 -20.20
C ALA A 181 4.03 -8.17 -20.19
N ALA A 182 3.68 -9.41 -20.57
CA ALA A 182 4.61 -10.55 -20.53
C ALA A 182 5.86 -10.33 -21.41
N ARG A 183 7.06 -10.58 -20.86
CA ARG A 183 8.33 -10.48 -21.64
C ARG A 183 8.66 -11.74 -22.44
N ARG A 184 8.46 -12.93 -21.87
CA ARG A 184 8.72 -14.26 -22.51
C ARG A 184 7.86 -15.39 -21.96
N HIS A 185 7.58 -15.33 -20.66
CA HIS A 185 6.70 -16.25 -19.95
C HIS A 185 5.63 -15.40 -19.25
N SER A 186 4.42 -15.96 -19.13
CA SER A 186 3.30 -15.29 -18.47
C SER A 186 3.12 -15.86 -17.07
N VAL A 187 2.88 -14.98 -16.11
CA VAL A 187 2.30 -15.33 -14.81
C VAL A 187 0.99 -14.58 -14.67
N PHE A 188 -0.12 -15.27 -14.91
CA PHE A 188 -1.45 -14.69 -14.78
C PHE A 188 -1.90 -14.70 -13.31
N LEU A 189 -2.40 -13.55 -12.86
CA LEU A 189 -3.00 -13.34 -11.56
C LEU A 189 -4.42 -12.79 -11.73
N ASP A 190 -5.30 -13.28 -10.88
CA ASP A 190 -6.63 -12.72 -10.66
C ASP A 190 -6.77 -12.48 -9.16
N VAL A 191 -6.81 -11.21 -8.77
CA VAL A 191 -6.68 -10.77 -7.39
C VAL A 191 -8.03 -10.27 -6.91
N GLN A 192 -8.57 -10.91 -5.88
CA GLN A 192 -9.73 -10.40 -5.18
C GLN A 192 -9.33 -9.16 -4.38
N LEU A 193 -9.98 -8.04 -4.64
CA LEU A 193 -9.80 -6.77 -3.93
C LEU A 193 -10.73 -6.66 -2.73
N TRP A 194 -11.95 -7.18 -2.87
CA TRP A 194 -12.95 -7.23 -1.83
C TRP A 194 -13.95 -8.36 -2.09
N ASP A 195 -14.68 -8.76 -1.05
CA ASP A 195 -15.94 -9.47 -1.18
C ASP A 195 -17.09 -8.61 -0.62
N ASP A 196 -18.31 -8.93 -1.05
CA ASP A 196 -19.52 -8.37 -0.50
C ASP A 196 -20.37 -9.53 0.03
N THR A 197 -20.43 -9.64 1.35
CA THR A 197 -21.23 -10.65 2.04
C THR A 197 -22.40 -9.95 2.74
N GLY A 198 -23.59 -10.00 2.12
CA GLY A 198 -24.81 -9.47 2.72
C GLY A 198 -24.90 -7.94 2.73
N GLY A 199 -24.29 -7.25 1.76
CA GLY A 199 -24.24 -5.79 1.67
C GLY A 199 -23.11 -5.18 2.49
N HIS A 200 -22.23 -6.00 3.06
CA HIS A 200 -21.05 -5.59 3.79
C HIS A 200 -19.82 -5.91 2.95
N ARG A 201 -19.16 -4.85 2.48
CA ARG A 201 -17.91 -4.97 1.73
C ARG A 201 -16.74 -5.16 2.68
N THR A 202 -15.95 -6.21 2.46
CA THR A 202 -14.69 -6.48 3.16
C THR A 202 -13.54 -6.40 2.18
N TRP A 203 -12.58 -5.51 2.45
CA TRP A 203 -11.37 -5.37 1.63
C TRP A 203 -10.39 -6.49 1.92
N SER A 204 -9.69 -6.93 0.88
CA SER A 204 -8.65 -7.95 0.98
C SER A 204 -7.35 -7.37 1.54
N CYS A 205 -6.58 -8.21 2.24
CA CYS A 205 -5.24 -7.87 2.72
C CYS A 205 -4.30 -7.36 1.60
N PRO A 206 -4.18 -7.98 0.41
CA PRO A 206 -3.33 -7.44 -0.66
C PRO A 206 -3.79 -6.05 -1.14
N PHE A 207 -5.09 -5.75 -1.11
CA PHE A 207 -5.57 -4.42 -1.48
C PHE A 207 -5.22 -3.36 -0.43
N LEU A 208 -5.46 -3.65 0.86
CA LEU A 208 -5.07 -2.75 1.94
C LEU A 208 -3.55 -2.56 2.03
N ALA A 209 -2.77 -3.60 1.76
CA ALA A 209 -1.32 -3.50 1.65
C ALA A 209 -0.88 -2.63 0.45
N ALA A 210 -1.59 -2.64 -0.69
CA ALA A 210 -1.32 -1.71 -1.78
C ALA A 210 -1.61 -0.25 -1.38
N VAL A 211 -2.73 0.00 -0.70
CA VAL A 211 -3.04 1.32 -0.12
C VAL A 211 -1.94 1.78 0.83
N TRP A 212 -1.44 0.87 1.68
CA TRP A 212 -0.34 1.12 2.60
C TRP A 212 0.95 1.52 1.89
N GLN A 213 1.32 0.84 0.80
CA GLN A 213 2.48 1.21 0.00
C GLN A 213 2.31 2.60 -0.63
N LEU A 214 1.12 2.96 -1.13
CA LEU A 214 0.85 4.31 -1.66
C LEU A 214 1.00 5.40 -0.59
N ALA A 215 0.56 5.14 0.64
CA ALA A 215 0.75 6.05 1.77
C ALA A 215 2.23 6.25 2.11
N ARG A 216 2.99 5.15 2.19
CA ARG A 216 4.44 5.17 2.43
C ARG A 216 5.23 5.81 1.28
N LEU A 217 4.74 5.75 0.05
CA LEU A 217 5.32 6.49 -1.08
C LEU A 217 4.89 7.96 -1.14
N GLY A 218 3.97 8.38 -0.26
CA GLY A 218 3.44 9.73 -0.25
C GLY A 218 2.57 10.05 -1.47
N LEU A 219 1.95 9.04 -2.09
CA LEU A 219 1.14 9.15 -3.31
C LEU A 219 -0.37 9.11 -3.04
N LEU A 220 -0.78 8.74 -1.81
CA LEU A 220 -2.18 8.66 -1.43
C LEU A 220 -2.78 10.07 -1.24
N ARG A 221 -3.83 10.40 -2.00
CA ARG A 221 -4.49 11.72 -1.99
C ARG A 221 -6.00 11.60 -1.99
N ASN A 222 -6.67 12.52 -1.29
CA ASN A 222 -8.09 12.81 -1.45
C ASN A 222 -8.26 14.29 -1.81
N LEU A 223 -8.72 14.57 -3.03
CA LEU A 223 -8.91 15.95 -3.53
C LEU A 223 -7.64 16.83 -3.36
N GLY A 224 -6.45 16.24 -3.57
CA GLY A 224 -5.17 16.92 -3.42
C GLY A 224 -4.62 16.94 -1.98
N GLU A 225 -5.41 16.57 -0.97
CA GLU A 225 -4.95 16.47 0.42
C GLU A 225 -4.31 15.09 0.70
N PRO A 226 -3.21 15.02 1.47
CA PRO A 226 -2.55 13.77 1.75
C PRO A 226 -3.32 13.01 2.82
N LEU A 227 -3.60 11.73 2.57
CA LEU A 227 -4.24 10.84 3.53
C LEU A 227 -3.20 10.17 4.44
N LEU A 228 -3.67 9.57 5.53
CA LEU A 228 -2.83 8.85 6.51
C LEU A 228 -1.63 9.70 6.98
N GLN A 229 -1.89 10.93 7.42
CA GLN A 229 -0.83 11.77 7.98
C GLN A 229 -0.46 11.33 9.40
N PRO A 230 0.84 11.17 9.72
CA PRO A 230 1.24 10.72 11.04
C PRO A 230 0.84 11.70 12.14
N GLN A 231 0.12 11.22 13.15
CA GLN A 231 -0.22 11.99 14.34
C GLN A 231 0.79 11.72 15.47
N PRO A 232 1.37 12.75 16.12
CA PRO A 232 2.28 12.52 17.24
C PRO A 232 1.54 11.87 18.41
N TRP A 233 2.15 10.83 19.01
CA TRP A 233 1.62 10.27 20.26
C TRP A 233 2.09 11.10 21.46
N PRO A 234 1.18 11.56 22.36
CA PRO A 234 1.53 12.51 23.42
C PRO A 234 2.25 11.90 24.64
N ASP A 235 2.98 10.80 24.46
CA ASP A 235 3.66 10.05 25.54
C ASP A 235 2.72 9.69 26.72
N THR A 236 1.46 9.42 26.40
CA THR A 236 0.43 8.93 27.32
C THR A 236 0.23 7.43 27.15
N PRO A 237 -0.39 6.74 28.12
CA PRO A 237 -0.79 5.34 27.93
C PRO A 237 -1.60 5.15 26.65
N PHE A 238 -1.36 4.03 25.96
CA PHE A 238 -2.15 3.65 24.78
C PHE A 238 -3.61 3.34 25.17
N PRO A 239 -4.57 3.57 24.26
CA PRO A 239 -5.99 3.38 24.54
C PRO A 239 -6.36 1.90 24.67
N GLN A 240 -7.52 1.63 25.25
CA GLN A 240 -8.07 0.28 25.33
C GLN A 240 -8.73 -0.14 24.01
N GLU A 241 -9.24 0.81 23.24
CA GLU A 241 -9.91 0.53 21.97
C GLU A 241 -9.04 0.94 20.78
N TRP A 242 -8.99 0.09 19.75
CA TRP A 242 -8.26 0.39 18.52
C TRP A 242 -8.74 1.68 17.86
N ASP A 243 -10.05 1.94 17.88
CA ASP A 243 -10.64 3.12 17.22
C ASP A 243 -10.26 4.45 17.87
N GLU A 244 -9.75 4.43 19.11
CA GLU A 244 -9.22 5.61 19.78
C GLU A 244 -7.75 5.91 19.38
N LEU A 245 -7.08 4.95 18.74
CA LEU A 245 -5.73 5.12 18.23
C LEU A 245 -5.78 5.70 16.80
N PRO A 246 -5.04 6.79 16.50
CA PRO A 246 -4.99 7.33 15.14
C PRO A 246 -4.56 6.26 14.11
N PRO A 247 -5.05 6.35 12.86
CA PRO A 247 -4.68 5.41 11.79
C PRO A 247 -3.16 5.28 11.56
N LEU A 248 -2.43 6.38 11.74
CA LEU A 248 -0.97 6.43 11.69
C LEU A 248 -0.43 7.26 12.83
N VAL A 249 0.34 6.62 13.71
CA VAL A 249 0.92 7.22 14.90
C VAL A 249 2.42 7.40 14.70
N ARG A 250 2.92 8.61 14.98
CA ARG A 250 4.36 8.89 15.10
C ARG A 250 4.79 8.69 16.55
N LEU A 251 5.55 7.63 16.78
CA LEU A 251 6.08 7.23 18.08
C LEU A 251 7.39 7.95 18.41
N ASN A 252 8.22 8.21 17.40
CA ASN A 252 9.49 8.91 17.56
C ASN A 252 9.42 10.34 16.99
N ALA A 253 9.53 11.35 17.85
CA ALA A 253 9.50 12.76 17.44
C ALA A 253 10.68 13.18 16.54
N THR A 254 11.78 12.43 16.56
CA THR A 254 13.00 12.70 15.78
C THR A 254 13.09 11.87 14.49
N ALA A 255 12.07 11.08 14.19
CA ALA A 255 12.02 10.22 13.01
C ALA A 255 12.23 11.01 11.71
N ALA A 256 12.87 10.37 10.73
CA ALA A 256 12.78 10.83 9.35
C ALA A 256 11.31 10.81 8.89
N PRO A 257 10.93 11.57 7.85
CA PRO A 257 9.54 11.58 7.37
C PRO A 257 8.99 10.17 7.08
N PHE A 258 7.72 9.95 7.38
CA PHE A 258 7.03 8.68 7.13
C PHE A 258 7.05 8.30 5.65
N SER A 259 6.56 9.21 4.80
CA SER A 259 6.58 9.00 3.36
C SER A 259 8.01 9.06 2.82
N ALA A 260 8.30 8.31 1.77
CA ALA A 260 9.65 8.18 1.20
C ALA A 260 9.62 7.98 -0.31
N TYR A 261 10.76 8.16 -0.96
CA TYR A 261 10.91 7.88 -2.40
C TYR A 261 10.80 6.39 -2.73
N ARG A 262 11.20 5.54 -1.79
CA ARG A 262 11.21 4.08 -1.91
C ARG A 262 10.74 3.46 -0.61
N THR A 263 10.15 2.28 -0.72
CA THR A 263 9.75 1.47 0.43
C THR A 263 10.52 0.17 0.45
N TYR A 264 10.83 -0.30 1.66
CA TYR A 264 11.37 -1.63 1.91
C TYR A 264 10.49 -2.33 2.93
N SER A 265 10.10 -3.57 2.68
CA SER A 265 9.34 -4.39 3.63
C SER A 265 10.11 -5.67 3.92
N VAL A 266 10.40 -5.94 5.19
CA VAL A 266 11.06 -7.17 5.62
C VAL A 266 9.99 -8.12 6.18
N LEU A 267 9.65 -9.14 5.40
CA LEU A 267 8.47 -9.97 5.64
C LEU A 267 8.82 -11.47 5.64
N PRO A 268 8.07 -12.31 6.39
CA PRO A 268 8.11 -13.75 6.21
C PRO A 268 7.78 -14.19 4.77
N SER A 269 8.38 -15.27 4.29
CA SER A 269 8.13 -15.81 2.93
C SER A 269 6.68 -16.21 2.67
N ARG A 270 5.86 -16.45 3.71
CA ARG A 270 4.42 -16.71 3.53
C ARG A 270 3.66 -15.53 2.89
N PHE A 271 4.21 -14.31 2.92
CA PHE A 271 3.62 -13.13 2.28
C PHE A 271 3.94 -13.04 0.78
N LEU A 272 4.79 -13.91 0.21
CA LEU A 272 5.23 -13.82 -1.19
C LEU A 272 4.07 -13.69 -2.20
N SER A 273 3.01 -14.50 -2.05
CA SER A 273 1.84 -14.44 -2.95
C SER A 273 1.04 -13.15 -2.77
N ILE A 274 0.95 -12.67 -1.54
CA ILE A 274 0.24 -11.44 -1.19
C ILE A 274 0.99 -10.25 -1.78
N GLU A 275 2.30 -10.17 -1.59
CA GLU A 275 3.11 -9.06 -2.12
C GLU A 275 3.23 -9.09 -3.64
N HIS A 276 3.10 -10.26 -4.28
CA HIS A 276 2.96 -10.34 -5.72
C HIS A 276 1.65 -9.71 -6.18
N ALA A 277 0.54 -10.00 -5.50
CA ALA A 277 -0.75 -9.36 -5.75
C ALA A 277 -0.70 -7.84 -5.50
N VAL A 278 -0.04 -7.39 -4.43
CA VAL A 278 0.19 -5.96 -4.14
C VAL A 278 0.90 -5.28 -5.31
N ARG A 279 1.97 -5.87 -5.85
CA ARG A 279 2.67 -5.30 -7.01
C ARG A 279 1.75 -5.19 -8.23
N SER A 280 0.93 -6.20 -8.50
CA SER A 280 -0.04 -6.15 -9.62
C SER A 280 -1.13 -5.10 -9.43
N ILE A 281 -1.55 -4.84 -8.19
CA ILE A 281 -2.49 -3.76 -7.88
C ILE A 281 -1.84 -2.40 -8.08
N LEU A 282 -0.61 -2.21 -7.57
CA LEU A 282 0.13 -0.95 -7.72
C LEU A 282 0.44 -0.61 -9.18
N ASP A 283 0.68 -1.63 -10.01
CA ASP A 283 0.91 -1.48 -11.46
C ASP A 283 -0.32 -0.92 -12.19
N GLN A 284 -1.51 -1.22 -11.66
CA GLN A 284 -2.79 -0.80 -12.22
C GLN A 284 -3.45 0.32 -11.41
N THR A 285 -2.71 1.02 -10.54
CA THR A 285 -3.25 2.14 -9.77
C THR A 285 -2.76 3.48 -10.32
N ASP A 286 -3.69 4.34 -10.75
CA ASP A 286 -3.37 5.71 -11.15
C ASP A 286 -3.16 6.63 -9.93
N ALA A 287 -1.92 7.08 -9.74
CA ALA A 287 -1.59 8.03 -8.69
C ALA A 287 -1.77 9.48 -9.16
N ASP A 288 -1.95 10.40 -8.21
CA ASP A 288 -2.05 11.83 -8.51
C ASP A 288 -0.82 12.33 -9.32
N PRO A 289 -1.00 12.82 -10.56
CA PRO A 289 0.11 13.24 -11.41
C PRO A 289 0.92 14.40 -10.84
N GLU A 290 0.29 15.28 -10.05
CA GLU A 290 0.99 16.37 -9.38
C GLU A 290 1.83 15.83 -8.23
N ALA A 291 1.35 14.85 -7.46
CA ALA A 291 2.15 14.17 -6.45
C ALA A 291 3.37 13.45 -7.06
N LEU A 292 3.20 12.75 -8.18
CA LEU A 292 4.30 12.12 -8.92
C LEU A 292 5.32 13.17 -9.40
N THR A 293 4.85 14.29 -9.92
CA THR A 293 5.71 15.40 -10.35
C THR A 293 6.48 16.02 -9.18
N GLN A 294 5.84 16.17 -8.01
CA GLN A 294 6.50 16.66 -6.80
C GLN A 294 7.62 15.71 -6.35
N VAL A 295 7.36 14.40 -6.37
CA VAL A 295 8.36 13.36 -6.06
C VAL A 295 9.54 13.44 -7.02
N ALA A 296 9.29 13.47 -8.33
CA ALA A 296 10.34 13.49 -9.37
C ALA A 296 11.21 14.77 -9.29
N LYS A 297 10.60 15.94 -9.09
CA LYS A 297 11.34 17.20 -8.93
C LYS A 297 12.23 17.18 -7.70
N ARG A 298 11.73 16.66 -6.57
CA ARG A 298 12.46 16.63 -5.31
C ARG A 298 13.59 15.61 -5.33
N SER A 299 13.35 14.41 -5.87
CA SER A 299 14.37 13.37 -6.00
C SER A 299 15.52 13.83 -6.91
N LEU A 300 15.22 14.48 -8.03
CA LEU A 300 16.23 15.08 -8.91
C LEU A 300 17.06 16.15 -8.19
N GLY A 301 16.40 17.05 -7.45
CA GLY A 301 17.08 18.08 -6.65
C GLY A 301 17.94 17.52 -5.52
N GLU A 302 17.61 16.33 -5.02
CA GLU A 302 18.39 15.61 -4.01
C GLU A 302 19.43 14.65 -4.62
N GLY A 303 19.47 14.48 -5.94
CA GLY A 303 20.39 13.57 -6.64
C GLY A 303 20.04 12.08 -6.51
N LEU A 304 18.77 11.76 -6.22
CA LEU A 304 18.29 10.40 -6.02
C LEU A 304 17.58 9.90 -7.27
N ALA A 305 18.05 8.79 -7.83
CA ALA A 305 17.35 8.10 -8.91
C ALA A 305 16.10 7.42 -8.32
N VAL A 306 14.91 7.77 -8.80
CA VAL A 306 13.65 7.14 -8.38
C VAL A 306 12.97 6.60 -9.64
N PRO A 307 12.60 5.30 -9.67
CA PRO A 307 11.86 4.73 -10.80
C PRO A 307 10.56 5.49 -11.07
N ASP A 308 10.17 5.62 -12.33
CA ASP A 308 8.91 6.27 -12.70
C ASP A 308 7.72 5.42 -12.24
N GLU A 309 7.77 4.11 -12.49
CA GLU A 309 6.73 3.16 -12.12
C GLU A 309 6.61 2.96 -10.61
N ILE A 310 5.37 2.98 -10.10
CA ILE A 310 5.08 2.83 -8.66
C ILE A 310 5.57 1.49 -8.11
N PRO A 311 5.30 0.33 -8.76
CA PRO A 311 5.77 -0.97 -8.25
C PRO A 311 7.28 -1.06 -8.10
N ASP A 312 8.05 -0.34 -8.93
CA ASP A 312 9.52 -0.37 -8.90
C ASP A 312 10.11 0.47 -7.77
N ARG A 313 9.29 1.29 -7.09
CA ARG A 313 9.67 2.00 -5.87
C ARG A 313 9.50 1.15 -4.61
N VAL A 314 8.83 0.00 -4.73
CA VAL A 314 8.53 -0.93 -3.62
C VAL A 314 9.47 -2.13 -3.67
N SER A 315 10.19 -2.36 -2.59
CA SER A 315 11.16 -3.45 -2.45
C SER A 315 10.83 -4.36 -1.27
N TYR A 316 11.13 -5.65 -1.41
CA TYR A 316 10.85 -6.65 -0.40
C TYR A 316 12.10 -7.44 -0.05
N VAL A 317 12.21 -7.83 1.21
CA VAL A 317 13.11 -8.87 1.67
C VAL A 317 12.26 -9.95 2.31
N PHE A 318 12.30 -11.15 1.75
CA PHE A 318 11.62 -12.31 2.31
C PHE A 318 12.61 -13.20 3.06
N TYR A 319 12.33 -13.45 4.33
CA TYR A 319 13.04 -14.45 5.13
C TYR A 319 12.13 -15.66 5.36
N ALA A 320 12.71 -16.84 5.62
CA ALA A 320 11.98 -18.12 5.64
C ALA A 320 10.74 -18.18 6.56
N GLY A 321 10.58 -17.22 7.48
CA GLY A 321 9.56 -17.25 8.50
C GLY A 321 9.89 -18.28 9.58
N ILE A 322 9.06 -18.32 10.62
CA ILE A 322 9.04 -19.38 11.63
C ILE A 322 7.65 -20.00 11.62
#